data_AF-A0A3C1XT57-F1
#
_entry.id   AF-A0A3C1XT57-F1
#
_cell.length_a   1.000
_cell.length_b   1.000
_cell.length_c   1.000
_cell.angle_alpha   90.00
_cell.angle_beta   90.00
_cell.angle_gamma   90.00
#
_symmetry.space_group_name_H-M   'P 1'
#
loop_
_entity.id
_entity.type
_entity.pdbx_description
1 polymer ?
#
loop_
_entity_poly.entity_id
_entity_poly.type
_entity_poly.pdbx_seq_one_letter_code
_entity_poly.pdbx_strand_id
1 'polypeptide(L)'
;MQLTKKFVKAKNPCAGGYKWFLRDHNGQGDYQAVLDALVADGRVGDACWLLDQFGPTDAVLRLDTLDANAIVFAGTLEVRMGINVDTVVRAGRSLITGGGIRAGESIVAGENITAGGNIASGGNLRAGGDVAADWGIEIATRLDCGGNVRAKWDICAGQDLAVTGHLHAGQDISTQGGIKCGQGIKAGGGVRAEQEINAGCGIQAGGSIQSGEHLACGWGLIAGEDIRAEGAIRAGEGAQAVGVIEA
;
A
#
# COMPACT_ATOMS: atom_id res chain seq x y z
N MET A 1 -9.22 -23.77 -7.67
CA MET A 1 -9.21 -23.69 -9.15
C MET A 1 -8.10 -24.60 -9.64
N GLN A 2 -8.27 -25.32 -10.75
CA GLN A 2 -7.21 -26.21 -11.24
C GLN A 2 -6.31 -25.50 -12.25
N LEU A 3 -5.01 -25.43 -11.95
CA LEU A 3 -4.00 -25.00 -12.91
C LEU A 3 -3.59 -26.18 -13.79
N THR A 4 -3.36 -25.90 -15.08
CA THR A 4 -2.87 -26.91 -16.03
C THR A 4 -1.71 -26.36 -16.85
N LYS A 5 -0.87 -27.25 -17.37
CA LYS A 5 0.28 -26.91 -18.22
C LYS A 5 -0.09 -26.05 -19.43
N LYS A 6 -1.31 -26.21 -19.97
CA LYS A 6 -1.79 -25.41 -21.11
C LYS A 6 -2.05 -23.97 -20.67
N PHE A 7 -2.70 -23.78 -19.52
CA PHE A 7 -2.98 -22.46 -18.96
C PHE A 7 -1.71 -21.71 -18.59
N VAL A 8 -0.82 -22.37 -17.84
CA VAL A 8 0.44 -21.74 -17.42
C VAL A 8 1.28 -21.37 -18.63
N LYS A 9 1.42 -22.27 -19.62
CA LYS A 9 2.19 -21.98 -20.86
C LYS A 9 1.60 -20.81 -21.67
N ALA A 10 0.28 -20.66 -21.70
CA ALA A 10 -0.38 -19.58 -22.43
C ALA A 10 -0.07 -18.18 -21.86
N LYS A 11 0.38 -18.09 -20.62
CA LYS A 11 0.76 -16.83 -19.94
C LYS A 11 2.24 -16.47 -20.09
N ASN A 12 3.00 -17.18 -20.93
CA ASN A 12 4.42 -16.94 -21.19
C ASN A 12 5.29 -16.86 -19.90
N PRO A 13 5.30 -17.91 -19.06
CA PRO A 13 6.08 -17.95 -17.83
C PRO A 13 7.58 -17.93 -18.13
N CYS A 14 8.38 -17.52 -17.14
CA CYS A 14 9.82 -17.66 -17.25
C CYS A 14 10.22 -19.15 -17.36
N ALA A 15 11.35 -19.41 -18.03
CA ALA A 15 11.80 -20.78 -18.28
C ALA A 15 12.04 -21.58 -16.98
N GLY A 16 12.53 -20.92 -15.92
CA GLY A 16 12.75 -21.53 -14.61
C GLY A 16 11.43 -21.95 -13.94
N GLY A 17 10.47 -21.02 -13.86
CA GLY A 17 9.19 -21.28 -13.21
C GLY A 17 8.33 -22.31 -13.94
N TYR A 18 8.37 -22.32 -15.26
CA TYR A 18 7.67 -23.33 -16.03
C TYR A 18 8.25 -24.73 -15.84
N LYS A 19 9.58 -24.86 -15.81
CA LYS A 19 10.25 -26.15 -15.54
C LYS A 19 9.92 -26.67 -14.15
N TRP A 20 9.94 -25.79 -13.14
CA TRP A 20 9.55 -26.13 -11.78
C TRP A 20 8.12 -26.69 -11.74
N PHE A 21 7.15 -25.99 -12.35
CA PHE A 21 5.75 -26.44 -12.37
C PHE A 21 5.54 -27.79 -13.06
N LEU A 22 6.30 -28.08 -14.13
CA LEU A 22 6.24 -29.37 -14.79
C LEU A 22 6.85 -30.51 -13.97
N ARG A 23 7.94 -30.24 -13.25
CA ARG A 23 8.66 -31.23 -12.45
C ARG A 23 7.93 -31.56 -11.15
N ASP A 24 7.54 -30.54 -10.40
CA ASP A 24 7.06 -30.70 -9.02
C ASP A 24 5.54 -30.97 -8.95
N HIS A 25 4.78 -30.50 -9.94
CA HIS A 25 3.32 -30.68 -10.00
C HIS A 25 2.86 -31.51 -11.20
N ASN A 26 3.75 -32.15 -11.97
CA ASN A 26 3.41 -32.89 -13.20
C ASN A 26 2.58 -32.06 -14.21
N GLY A 27 2.68 -30.73 -14.15
CA GLY A 27 1.92 -29.80 -14.98
C GLY A 27 0.44 -29.65 -14.63
N GLN A 28 0.02 -30.00 -13.42
CA GLN A 28 -1.35 -29.75 -12.92
C GLN A 28 -1.39 -29.61 -11.38
N GLY A 29 -2.28 -28.80 -10.84
CA GLY A 29 -2.43 -28.69 -9.40
C GLY A 29 -3.53 -27.72 -8.99
N ASP A 30 -4.00 -27.85 -7.75
CA ASP A 30 -4.85 -26.81 -7.19
C ASP A 30 -4.06 -25.50 -7.08
N TYR A 31 -4.70 -24.41 -7.47
CA TYR A 31 -4.08 -23.10 -7.60
C TYR A 31 -3.43 -22.63 -6.31
N GLN A 32 -4.12 -22.73 -5.17
CA GLN A 32 -3.54 -22.28 -3.91
C GLN A 32 -2.41 -23.20 -3.47
N ALA A 33 -2.55 -24.52 -3.64
CA ALA A 33 -1.48 -25.47 -3.32
C ALA A 33 -0.19 -25.21 -4.14
N VAL A 34 -0.31 -24.78 -5.39
CA VAL A 34 0.84 -24.39 -6.23
C VAL A 34 1.48 -23.09 -5.73
N LEU A 35 0.69 -22.10 -5.30
CA LEU A 35 1.21 -20.87 -4.70
C LEU A 35 1.97 -21.17 -3.40
N ASP A 36 1.39 -22.00 -2.53
CA ASP A 36 2.00 -22.40 -1.26
C ASP A 36 3.32 -23.16 -1.48
N ALA A 37 3.36 -24.07 -2.47
CA ALA A 37 4.58 -24.80 -2.85
C ALA A 37 5.68 -23.88 -3.41
N LEU A 38 5.33 -22.88 -4.22
CA LEU A 38 6.28 -21.87 -4.69
C LEU A 38 6.87 -21.07 -3.53
N VAL A 39 6.03 -20.67 -2.57
CA VAL A 39 6.48 -19.95 -1.36
C VAL A 39 7.39 -20.83 -0.51
N ALA A 40 7.04 -22.10 -0.30
CA ALA A 40 7.86 -23.05 0.45
C ALA A 40 9.25 -23.27 -0.17
N ASP A 41 9.35 -23.24 -1.50
CA ASP A 41 10.61 -23.36 -2.24
C ASP A 41 11.38 -22.03 -2.36
N GLY A 42 10.94 -20.96 -1.67
CA GLY A 42 11.56 -19.64 -1.72
C GLY A 42 11.33 -18.88 -3.04
N ARG A 43 10.43 -19.37 -3.90
CA ARG A 43 10.09 -18.78 -5.20
C ARG A 43 8.91 -17.81 -5.09
N VAL A 44 8.97 -16.91 -4.10
CA VAL A 44 7.88 -15.98 -3.76
C VAL A 44 7.52 -15.08 -4.95
N GLY A 45 8.51 -14.60 -5.70
CA GLY A 45 8.27 -13.78 -6.90
C GLY A 45 7.49 -14.53 -7.99
N ASP A 46 7.72 -15.82 -8.18
CA ASP A 46 6.93 -16.64 -9.11
C ASP A 46 5.49 -16.83 -8.62
N ALA A 47 5.28 -16.96 -7.30
CA ALA A 47 3.94 -17.04 -6.71
C ALA A 47 3.17 -15.73 -6.91
N CYS A 48 3.80 -14.57 -6.65
CA CYS A 48 3.21 -13.26 -6.92
C CYS A 48 2.87 -13.09 -8.40
N TRP A 49 3.79 -13.44 -9.30
CA TRP A 49 3.55 -13.39 -10.75
C TRP A 49 2.37 -14.26 -11.16
N LEU A 50 2.28 -15.49 -10.64
CA LEU A 50 1.18 -16.39 -10.95
C LEU A 50 -0.15 -15.78 -10.52
N LEU A 51 -0.20 -15.15 -9.34
CA LEU A 51 -1.38 -14.43 -8.86
C LEU A 51 -1.76 -13.26 -9.77
N ASP A 52 -0.78 -12.49 -10.24
CA ASP A 52 -1.03 -11.37 -11.15
C ASP A 52 -1.58 -11.84 -12.52
N GLN A 53 -1.19 -13.04 -13.00
CA GLN A 53 -1.61 -13.56 -14.30
C GLN A 53 -2.98 -14.25 -14.32
N PHE A 54 -3.31 -14.93 -13.22
CA PHE A 54 -4.53 -15.72 -13.10
C PHE A 54 -5.61 -15.03 -12.27
N GLY A 55 -5.24 -14.00 -11.52
CA GLY A 55 -6.14 -13.21 -10.71
C GLY A 55 -6.53 -13.92 -9.40
N PRO A 56 -7.33 -13.21 -8.59
CA PRO A 56 -7.74 -13.69 -7.28
C PRO A 56 -8.84 -14.76 -7.35
N THR A 57 -9.11 -15.36 -6.20
CA THR A 57 -10.26 -16.25 -5.96
C THR A 57 -11.14 -15.68 -4.85
N ASP A 58 -12.35 -16.21 -4.68
CA ASP A 58 -13.27 -15.82 -3.60
C ASP A 58 -13.02 -16.60 -2.28
N ALA A 59 -11.90 -17.33 -2.19
CA ALA A 59 -11.54 -18.05 -0.98
C ALA A 59 -11.22 -17.08 0.16
N VAL A 60 -11.51 -17.51 1.40
CA VAL A 60 -11.16 -16.76 2.61
C VAL A 60 -10.34 -17.66 3.51
N LEU A 61 -9.11 -17.23 3.83
CA LEU A 61 -8.26 -17.90 4.80
C LEU A 61 -8.35 -17.17 6.13
N ARG A 62 -8.82 -17.88 7.17
CA ARG A 62 -8.94 -17.37 8.53
C ARG A 62 -7.86 -17.97 9.42
N LEU A 63 -7.09 -17.12 10.09
CA LEU A 63 -6.01 -17.51 10.98
C LEU A 63 -6.10 -16.73 12.30
N ASP A 64 -5.51 -17.30 13.35
CA ASP A 64 -5.42 -16.63 14.64
C ASP A 64 -4.28 -15.62 14.66
N THR A 65 -3.08 -16.08 14.28
CA THR A 65 -1.87 -15.29 14.03
C THR A 65 -1.25 -15.75 12.72
N LEU A 66 -0.38 -14.93 12.12
CA LEU A 66 0.43 -15.33 10.99
C LEU A 66 1.88 -14.91 11.20
N ASP A 67 2.75 -15.89 11.41
CA ASP A 67 4.20 -15.75 11.52
C ASP A 67 4.85 -16.67 10.47
N ALA A 68 5.46 -16.10 9.42
CA ALA A 68 6.00 -16.87 8.30
C ALA A 68 7.12 -16.11 7.56
N ASN A 69 7.90 -16.80 6.74
CA ASN A 69 8.87 -16.13 5.86
C ASN A 69 8.18 -15.29 4.77
N ALA A 70 7.12 -15.83 4.15
CA ALA A 70 6.27 -15.15 3.17
C ALA A 70 4.86 -15.76 3.18
N ILE A 71 3.86 -15.02 2.68
CA ILE A 71 2.54 -15.56 2.34
C ILE A 71 2.05 -15.00 1.01
N VAL A 72 1.54 -15.88 0.14
CA VAL A 72 0.84 -15.52 -1.08
C VAL A 72 -0.49 -16.27 -1.14
N PHE A 73 -1.58 -15.58 -0.82
CA PHE A 73 -2.92 -16.15 -0.80
C PHE A 73 -3.78 -15.56 -1.92
N ALA A 74 -4.41 -16.40 -2.73
CA ALA A 74 -5.17 -15.95 -3.90
C ALA A 74 -6.48 -15.22 -3.55
N GLY A 75 -7.00 -15.39 -2.33
CA GLY A 75 -8.26 -14.79 -1.89
C GLY A 75 -8.07 -13.69 -0.85
N THR A 76 -9.03 -13.64 0.09
CA THR A 76 -8.99 -12.73 1.24
C THR A 76 -8.30 -13.39 2.43
N LEU A 77 -7.38 -12.68 3.06
CA LEU A 77 -6.70 -13.12 4.28
C LEU A 77 -7.31 -12.39 5.49
N GLU A 78 -7.86 -13.16 6.43
CA GLU A 78 -8.43 -12.67 7.69
C GLU A 78 -7.61 -13.22 8.87
N VAL A 79 -6.92 -12.35 9.62
CA VAL A 79 -6.07 -12.75 10.75
C VAL A 79 -6.53 -12.04 12.02
N ARG A 80 -6.96 -12.80 13.04
CA ARG A 80 -7.56 -12.21 14.25
C ARG A 80 -6.57 -11.33 15.03
N MET A 81 -5.35 -11.80 15.24
CA MET A 81 -4.26 -11.09 15.90
C MET A 81 -3.46 -10.32 14.85
N GLY A 82 -2.13 -10.40 14.85
CA GLY A 82 -1.27 -9.70 13.89
C GLY A 82 -0.73 -10.59 12.79
N ILE A 83 -0.10 -9.93 11.81
CA ILE A 83 0.66 -10.55 10.73
C ILE A 83 2.11 -10.09 10.88
N ASN A 84 3.05 -11.03 10.94
CA ASN A 84 4.47 -10.76 10.99
C ASN A 84 5.20 -11.68 10.01
N VAL A 85 5.75 -11.08 8.94
CA VAL A 85 6.34 -11.82 7.83
C VAL A 85 7.71 -11.25 7.48
N ASP A 86 8.68 -12.14 7.27
CA ASP A 86 10.06 -11.72 7.00
C ASP A 86 10.20 -11.00 5.65
N THR A 87 9.39 -11.38 4.65
CA THR A 87 9.46 -10.83 3.30
C THR A 87 8.12 -10.25 2.84
N VAL A 88 7.28 -11.04 2.17
CA VAL A 88 6.12 -10.57 1.41
C VAL A 88 4.81 -11.08 2.01
N VAL A 89 3.86 -10.17 2.16
CA VAL A 89 2.45 -10.48 2.42
C VAL A 89 1.65 -10.12 1.18
N ARG A 90 1.15 -11.12 0.45
CA ARG A 90 0.33 -10.94 -0.76
C ARG A 90 -1.04 -11.58 -0.59
N ALA A 91 -2.10 -10.78 -0.65
CA ALA A 91 -3.47 -11.22 -0.79
C ALA A 91 -3.99 -10.87 -2.20
N GLY A 92 -4.70 -11.80 -2.83
CA GLY A 92 -5.32 -11.57 -4.13
C GLY A 92 -6.52 -10.62 -4.04
N ARG A 93 -7.26 -10.69 -2.93
CA ARG A 93 -8.37 -9.77 -2.63
C ARG A 93 -7.97 -8.84 -1.49
N SER A 94 -8.68 -8.90 -0.37
CA SER A 94 -8.46 -8.04 0.78
C SER A 94 -7.56 -8.70 1.83
N LEU A 95 -6.90 -7.87 2.64
CA LEU A 95 -6.17 -8.30 3.82
C LEU A 95 -6.76 -7.60 5.04
N ILE A 96 -7.21 -8.38 6.00
CA ILE A 96 -7.94 -7.92 7.18
C ILE A 96 -7.26 -8.50 8.41
N THR A 97 -6.83 -7.65 9.33
CA THR A 97 -6.25 -8.09 10.58
C THR A 97 -6.76 -7.28 11.77
N GLY A 98 -7.00 -7.96 12.90
CA GLY A 98 -7.39 -7.31 14.15
C GLY A 98 -6.20 -6.65 14.88
N GLY A 99 -4.97 -7.02 14.53
CA GLY A 99 -3.72 -6.44 15.03
C GLY A 99 -2.99 -5.63 13.96
N GLY A 100 -1.66 -5.53 14.11
CA GLY A 100 -0.79 -4.88 13.13
C GLY A 100 -0.31 -5.84 12.03
N ILE A 101 0.19 -5.26 10.94
CA ILE A 101 0.85 -5.98 9.84
C ILE A 101 2.31 -5.52 9.80
N ARG A 102 3.24 -6.47 9.83
CA ARG A 102 4.66 -6.24 9.58
C ARG A 102 5.12 -7.15 8.45
N ALA A 103 5.71 -6.57 7.42
CA ALA A 103 6.39 -7.30 6.35
C ALA A 103 7.78 -6.71 6.12
N GLY A 104 8.81 -7.54 5.96
CA GLY A 104 10.16 -7.04 5.70
C GLY A 104 10.39 -6.48 4.30
N GLU A 105 9.55 -6.82 3.32
CA GLU A 105 9.70 -6.34 1.94
C GLU A 105 8.44 -5.70 1.36
N SER A 106 7.29 -6.38 1.35
CA SER A 106 6.09 -5.76 0.76
C SER A 106 4.79 -6.29 1.32
N ILE A 107 3.80 -5.40 1.35
CA ILE A 107 2.40 -5.70 1.67
C ILE A 107 1.57 -5.35 0.44
N VAL A 108 0.89 -6.34 -0.12
CA VAL A 108 0.15 -6.18 -1.37
C VAL A 108 -1.21 -6.85 -1.27
N ALA A 109 -2.28 -6.07 -1.48
CA ALA A 109 -3.65 -6.56 -1.60
C ALA A 109 -4.23 -6.14 -2.96
N GLY A 110 -5.00 -7.02 -3.60
CA GLY A 110 -5.72 -6.66 -4.82
C GLY A 110 -6.90 -5.70 -4.56
N GLU A 111 -7.41 -5.68 -3.32
CA GLU A 111 -8.50 -4.82 -2.88
C GLU A 111 -8.05 -4.03 -1.64
N ASN A 112 -8.73 -4.20 -0.51
CA ASN A 112 -8.52 -3.37 0.69
C ASN A 112 -7.49 -3.97 1.64
N ILE A 113 -6.80 -3.11 2.39
CA ILE A 113 -5.97 -3.49 3.55
C ILE A 113 -6.55 -2.82 4.78
N THR A 114 -6.96 -3.61 5.77
CA THR A 114 -7.48 -3.11 7.04
C THR A 114 -6.73 -3.73 8.20
N ALA A 115 -6.15 -2.90 9.07
CA ALA A 115 -5.44 -3.34 10.27
C ALA A 115 -5.95 -2.63 11.53
N GLY A 116 -6.19 -3.40 12.59
CA GLY A 116 -6.52 -2.89 13.93
C GLY A 116 -5.33 -2.29 14.70
N GLY A 117 -4.11 -2.36 14.14
CA GLY A 117 -2.90 -1.74 14.67
C GLY A 117 -2.08 -1.02 13.58
N ASN A 118 -0.74 -1.00 13.74
CA ASN A 118 0.18 -0.42 12.76
C ASN A 118 0.28 -1.27 11.49
N ILE A 119 0.50 -0.60 10.35
CA ILE A 119 0.94 -1.24 9.11
C ILE A 119 2.37 -0.81 8.84
N ALA A 120 3.32 -1.75 8.88
CA ALA A 120 4.74 -1.50 8.67
C ALA A 120 5.30 -2.39 7.55
N SER A 121 5.91 -1.77 6.53
CA SER A 121 6.57 -2.48 5.43
C SER A 121 8.01 -2.01 5.29
N GLY A 122 8.96 -2.96 5.25
CA GLY A 122 10.36 -2.69 4.92
C GLY A 122 10.61 -2.37 3.44
N GLY A 123 9.57 -2.44 2.61
CA GLY A 123 9.57 -1.91 1.25
C GLY A 123 8.20 -1.33 0.90
N ASN A 124 7.56 -1.80 -0.16
CA ASN A 124 6.37 -1.15 -0.71
C ASN A 124 5.08 -1.57 0.01
N LEU A 125 4.08 -0.69 -0.02
CA LEU A 125 2.68 -1.06 0.22
C LEU A 125 1.86 -0.78 -1.03
N ARG A 126 1.06 -1.76 -1.48
CA ARG A 126 0.13 -1.59 -2.60
C ARG A 126 -1.25 -2.17 -2.30
N ALA A 127 -2.28 -1.35 -2.45
CA ALA A 127 -3.67 -1.76 -2.35
C ALA A 127 -4.44 -1.30 -3.59
N GLY A 128 -5.25 -2.19 -4.18
CA GLY A 128 -6.15 -1.81 -5.28
C GLY A 128 -7.37 -1.01 -4.80
N GLY A 129 -7.75 -1.17 -3.53
CA GLY A 129 -8.83 -0.45 -2.86
C GLY A 129 -8.30 0.45 -1.74
N ASP A 130 -9.03 0.51 -0.63
CA ASP A 130 -8.71 1.36 0.52
C ASP A 130 -7.63 0.75 1.43
N VAL A 131 -6.87 1.59 2.13
CA VAL A 131 -5.95 1.22 3.20
C VAL A 131 -6.39 1.91 4.49
N ALA A 132 -6.64 1.13 5.54
CA ALA A 132 -7.05 1.63 6.85
C ALA A 132 -6.20 1.01 7.96
N ALA A 133 -5.59 1.86 8.78
CA ALA A 133 -4.89 1.47 10.00
C ALA A 133 -5.50 2.20 11.20
N ASP A 134 -5.76 1.47 12.28
CA ASP A 134 -6.26 2.07 13.51
C ASP A 134 -5.19 2.83 14.30
N TRP A 135 -3.91 2.64 13.97
CA TRP A 135 -2.77 3.40 14.50
C TRP A 135 -2.06 4.15 13.35
N GLY A 136 -0.78 3.87 13.07
CA GLY A 136 0.02 4.50 12.01
C GLY A 136 0.35 3.59 10.83
N ILE A 137 0.83 4.20 9.74
CA ILE A 137 1.32 3.52 8.54
C ILE A 137 2.77 3.94 8.29
N GLU A 138 3.70 2.99 8.29
CA GLU A 138 5.14 3.22 8.11
C GLU A 138 5.70 2.37 6.96
N ILE A 139 5.94 3.01 5.82
CA ILE A 139 6.39 2.33 4.60
C ILE A 139 7.80 2.80 4.27
N ALA A 140 8.77 1.90 4.20
CA ALA A 140 10.16 2.26 3.95
C ALA A 140 10.40 2.82 2.52
N THR A 141 9.56 2.43 1.56
CA THR A 141 9.65 2.92 0.17
C THR A 141 8.35 3.61 -0.25
N ARG A 142 7.61 3.05 -1.22
CA ARG A 142 6.44 3.68 -1.83
C ARG A 142 5.14 3.09 -1.29
N LEU A 143 4.17 3.99 -1.07
CA LEU A 143 2.78 3.63 -0.82
C LEU A 143 1.95 3.94 -2.08
N ASP A 144 1.28 2.93 -2.64
CA ASP A 144 0.35 3.06 -3.77
C ASP A 144 -1.03 2.52 -3.37
N CYS A 145 -2.05 3.38 -3.43
CA CYS A 145 -3.41 3.05 -3.06
C CYS A 145 -4.41 3.51 -4.14
N GLY A 146 -5.16 2.55 -4.67
CA GLY A 146 -6.24 2.80 -5.64
C GLY A 146 -7.50 3.43 -5.03
N GLY A 147 -7.66 3.36 -3.71
CA GLY A 147 -8.76 3.97 -2.95
C GLY A 147 -8.28 5.10 -2.04
N ASN A 148 -8.86 5.14 -0.85
CA ASN A 148 -8.54 6.07 0.22
C ASN A 148 -7.49 5.47 1.16
N VAL A 149 -6.69 6.33 1.80
CA VAL A 149 -5.78 5.92 2.88
C VAL A 149 -6.19 6.63 4.16
N ARG A 150 -6.38 5.88 5.24
CA ARG A 150 -6.68 6.41 6.57
C ARG A 150 -5.78 5.78 7.64
N ALA A 151 -5.18 6.63 8.45
CA ALA A 151 -4.53 6.26 9.72
C ALA A 151 -5.04 7.17 10.84
N LYS A 152 -5.14 6.67 12.08
CA LYS A 152 -5.49 7.51 13.23
C LYS A 152 -4.28 8.28 13.76
N TRP A 153 -3.07 7.80 13.51
CA TRP A 153 -1.81 8.48 13.86
C TRP A 153 -1.15 8.96 12.56
N ASP A 154 0.15 8.70 12.41
CA ASP A 154 0.96 9.18 11.29
C ASP A 154 0.86 8.28 10.05
N ILE A 155 1.09 8.89 8.89
CA ILE A 155 1.34 8.18 7.62
C ILE A 155 2.71 8.62 7.10
N CYS A 156 3.64 7.67 7.06
CA CYS A 156 5.03 7.90 6.66
C CYS A 156 5.41 7.01 5.47
N ALA A 157 6.00 7.61 4.43
CA ALA A 157 6.61 6.88 3.31
C ALA A 157 8.05 7.35 3.07
N GLY A 158 9.00 6.41 2.97
CA GLY A 158 10.39 6.72 2.69
C GLY A 158 10.67 7.12 1.23
N GLN A 159 9.65 7.06 0.36
CA GLN A 159 9.66 7.58 -1.01
C GLN A 159 8.30 8.22 -1.31
N ASP A 160 7.74 7.98 -2.49
CA ASP A 160 6.48 8.58 -2.92
C ASP A 160 5.26 7.98 -2.18
N LEU A 161 4.25 8.82 -2.00
CA LEU A 161 2.93 8.41 -1.55
C LEU A 161 1.91 8.78 -2.63
N ALA A 162 1.31 7.76 -3.25
CA ALA A 162 0.32 7.89 -4.30
C ALA A 162 -1.02 7.30 -3.85
N VAL A 163 -2.06 8.13 -3.82
CA VAL A 163 -3.41 7.77 -3.39
C VAL A 163 -4.40 8.34 -4.40
N THR A 164 -5.27 7.50 -4.96
CA THR A 164 -6.28 7.98 -5.93
C THR A 164 -7.47 8.66 -5.25
N GLY A 165 -7.85 8.17 -4.06
CA GLY A 165 -8.91 8.73 -3.22
C GLY A 165 -8.42 9.82 -2.25
N HIS A 166 -9.01 9.86 -1.06
CA HIS A 166 -8.62 10.77 0.02
C HIS A 166 -7.48 10.20 0.86
N LEU A 167 -6.60 11.09 1.33
CA LEU A 167 -5.54 10.77 2.28
C LEU A 167 -5.85 11.43 3.63
N HIS A 168 -5.97 10.62 4.69
CA HIS A 168 -6.33 11.09 6.02
C HIS A 168 -5.41 10.52 7.10
N ALA A 169 -4.70 11.40 7.81
CA ALA A 169 -3.96 11.06 9.03
C ALA A 169 -4.56 11.82 10.22
N GLY A 170 -4.67 11.16 11.37
CA GLY A 170 -5.07 11.85 12.60
C GLY A 170 -3.94 12.68 13.20
N GLN A 171 -2.68 12.41 12.83
CA GLN A 171 -1.51 13.21 13.17
C GLN A 171 -0.84 13.69 11.87
N ASP A 172 0.42 13.31 11.62
CA ASP A 172 1.21 13.85 10.53
C ASP A 172 1.15 12.98 9.27
N ILE A 173 1.37 13.61 8.12
CA ILE A 173 1.69 12.94 6.86
C ILE A 173 3.09 13.37 6.47
N SER A 174 4.02 12.44 6.32
CA SER A 174 5.40 12.74 5.93
C SER A 174 5.95 11.81 4.87
N THR A 175 6.61 12.38 3.86
CA THR A 175 7.26 11.60 2.80
C THR A 175 8.62 12.16 2.44
N GLN A 176 9.58 11.28 2.10
CA GLN A 176 10.86 11.70 1.53
C GLN A 176 10.79 11.86 -0.01
N GLY A 177 9.74 11.34 -0.64
CA GLY A 177 9.40 11.61 -2.04
C GLY A 177 8.25 12.60 -2.15
N GLY A 178 7.51 12.53 -3.26
CA GLY A 178 6.34 13.37 -3.48
C GLY A 178 5.03 12.78 -2.93
N ILE A 179 4.03 13.64 -2.71
CA ILE A 179 2.66 13.23 -2.36
C ILE A 179 1.76 13.51 -3.56
N LYS A 180 1.11 12.46 -4.08
CA LYS A 180 0.10 12.54 -5.14
C LYS A 180 -1.22 12.01 -4.61
N CYS A 181 -2.17 12.90 -4.41
CA CYS A 181 -3.51 12.57 -3.93
C CYS A 181 -4.54 12.98 -4.99
N GLY A 182 -5.35 12.02 -5.48
CA GLY A 182 -6.37 12.30 -6.48
C GLY A 182 -7.55 13.11 -5.92
N GLN A 183 -7.75 13.11 -4.60
CA GLN A 183 -8.77 13.89 -3.91
C GLN A 183 -8.13 14.87 -2.91
N GLY A 184 -8.69 14.98 -1.70
CA GLY A 184 -8.19 15.87 -0.65
C GLY A 184 -7.25 15.18 0.34
N ILE A 185 -6.33 15.97 0.90
CA ILE A 185 -5.42 15.56 1.98
C ILE A 185 -5.90 16.21 3.28
N LYS A 186 -6.00 15.41 4.34
CA LYS A 186 -6.32 15.88 5.69
C LYS A 186 -5.36 15.29 6.72
N ALA A 187 -4.69 16.16 7.47
CA ALA A 187 -3.84 15.79 8.60
C ALA A 187 -4.30 16.56 9.85
N GLY A 188 -4.34 15.87 11.00
CA GLY A 188 -4.54 16.55 12.29
C GLY A 188 -3.31 17.35 12.72
N GLY A 189 -2.12 16.92 12.29
CA GLY A 189 -0.86 17.64 12.40
C GLY A 189 -0.44 18.26 11.07
N GLY A 190 0.84 18.15 10.73
CA GLY A 190 1.45 18.69 9.53
C GLY A 190 1.40 17.75 8.32
N VAL A 191 1.63 18.33 7.13
CA VAL A 191 1.81 17.60 5.87
C VAL A 191 3.17 18.01 5.31
N ARG A 192 4.12 17.06 5.21
CA ARG A 192 5.47 17.28 4.70
C ARG A 192 5.79 16.33 3.54
N ALA A 193 6.34 16.88 2.47
CA ALA A 193 7.03 16.12 1.44
C ALA A 193 8.34 16.82 1.08
N GLU A 194 9.41 16.06 0.89
CA GLU A 194 10.70 16.61 0.42
C GLU A 194 10.70 16.93 -1.09
N GLN A 195 9.67 16.51 -1.83
CA GLN A 195 9.44 16.86 -3.24
C GLN A 195 8.06 17.53 -3.39
N GLU A 196 7.43 17.38 -4.56
CA GLU A 196 6.11 17.95 -4.86
C GLU A 196 4.97 17.38 -3.99
N ILE A 197 4.02 18.25 -3.63
CA ILE A 197 2.71 17.86 -3.08
C ILE A 197 1.65 18.28 -4.10
N ASN A 198 0.89 17.31 -4.60
CA ASN A 198 -0.21 17.52 -5.53
C ASN A 198 -1.49 16.86 -5.01
N ALA A 199 -2.52 17.66 -4.77
CA ALA A 199 -3.86 17.19 -4.39
C ALA A 199 -4.90 17.61 -5.44
N GLY A 200 -5.73 16.68 -5.91
CA GLY A 200 -6.82 16.98 -6.83
C GLY A 200 -7.88 17.92 -6.24
N CYS A 201 -8.08 17.88 -4.92
CA CYS A 201 -8.99 18.78 -4.20
C CYS A 201 -8.21 19.75 -3.30
N GLY A 202 -8.56 19.85 -2.02
CA GLY A 202 -7.90 20.74 -1.05
C GLY A 202 -6.95 19.99 -0.11
N ILE A 203 -6.07 20.74 0.54
CA ILE A 203 -5.17 20.24 1.59
C ILE A 203 -5.51 20.96 2.88
N GLN A 204 -5.80 20.20 3.93
CA GLN A 204 -6.07 20.70 5.26
C GLN A 204 -5.11 20.06 6.27
N ALA A 205 -4.29 20.88 6.92
CA ALA A 205 -3.39 20.47 7.99
C ALA A 205 -3.72 21.24 9.28
N GLY A 206 -3.75 20.57 10.43
CA GLY A 206 -3.82 21.24 11.72
C GLY A 206 -2.52 21.92 12.13
N GLY A 207 -1.39 21.47 11.57
CA GLY A 207 -0.08 22.11 11.69
C GLY A 207 0.36 22.78 10.38
N SER A 208 1.67 22.71 10.09
CA SER A 208 2.29 23.28 8.90
C SER A 208 2.13 22.39 7.65
N ILE A 209 2.05 23.01 6.46
CA ILE A 209 2.17 22.34 5.15
C ILE A 209 3.52 22.70 4.56
N GLN A 210 4.36 21.71 4.27
CA GLN A 210 5.73 21.90 3.78
C GLN A 210 5.98 21.03 2.54
N SER A 211 6.41 21.67 1.45
CA SER A 211 6.83 21.00 0.21
C SER A 211 8.25 21.42 -0.15
N GLY A 212 9.14 20.46 -0.40
CA GLY A 212 10.50 20.71 -0.88
C GLY A 212 10.55 21.14 -2.36
N GLU A 213 9.43 21.09 -3.08
CA GLU A 213 9.33 21.63 -4.44
C GLU A 213 8.02 22.43 -4.60
N HIS A 214 7.15 22.03 -5.54
CA HIS A 214 5.88 22.68 -5.78
C HIS A 214 4.79 22.18 -4.84
N LEU A 215 3.90 23.07 -4.42
CA LEU A 215 2.69 22.75 -3.68
C LEU A 215 1.49 23.13 -4.55
N ALA A 216 0.74 22.13 -5.01
CA ALA A 216 -0.40 22.32 -5.88
C ALA A 216 -1.64 21.64 -5.31
N CYS A 217 -2.77 22.36 -5.32
CA CYS A 217 -4.07 21.77 -5.05
C CYS A 217 -5.15 22.35 -5.97
N GLY A 218 -6.14 21.53 -6.34
CA GLY A 218 -7.25 21.97 -7.19
C GLY A 218 -8.23 22.93 -6.50
N TRP A 219 -8.28 22.95 -5.16
CA TRP A 219 -9.22 23.77 -4.38
C TRP A 219 -8.46 24.70 -3.42
N GLY A 220 -8.67 24.58 -2.11
CA GLY A 220 -8.05 25.43 -1.09
C GLY A 220 -6.92 24.76 -0.31
N LEU A 221 -5.98 25.57 0.16
CA LEU A 221 -4.97 25.19 1.16
C LEU A 221 -5.33 25.80 2.51
N ILE A 222 -5.39 24.98 3.56
CA ILE A 222 -5.62 25.45 4.93
C ILE A 222 -4.57 24.81 5.84
N ALA A 223 -3.78 25.64 6.51
CA ALA A 223 -2.83 25.22 7.54
C ALA A 223 -3.12 25.93 8.87
N GLY A 224 -3.04 25.20 9.98
CA GLY A 224 -3.10 25.77 11.32
C GLY A 224 -1.84 26.52 11.74
N GLU A 225 -0.76 26.38 10.97
CA GLU A 225 0.52 27.09 11.15
C GLU A 225 0.96 27.70 9.82
N ASP A 226 2.14 27.33 9.30
CA ASP A 226 2.72 27.87 8.07
C ASP A 226 2.36 27.04 6.83
N ILE A 227 2.36 27.68 5.66
CA ILE A 227 2.39 27.02 4.35
C ILE A 227 3.71 27.41 3.69
N ARG A 228 4.59 26.44 3.47
CA ARG A 228 5.89 26.66 2.82
C ARG A 228 6.06 25.72 1.64
N ALA A 229 6.52 26.27 0.53
CA ALA A 229 7.03 25.52 -0.61
C ALA A 229 8.39 26.12 -1.00
N GLU A 230 9.36 25.32 -1.44
CA GLU A 230 10.61 25.88 -2.01
C GLU A 230 10.45 26.27 -3.49
N GLY A 231 9.37 25.83 -4.12
CA GLY A 231 9.06 26.09 -5.52
C GLY A 231 7.93 27.09 -5.72
N ALA A 232 6.71 26.59 -5.90
CA ALA A 232 5.57 27.44 -6.22
C ALA A 232 4.33 26.91 -5.51
N ILE A 233 3.53 27.82 -4.97
CA ILE A 233 2.24 27.50 -4.37
C ILE A 233 1.13 27.81 -5.38
N ARG A 234 0.33 26.80 -5.72
CA ARG A 234 -0.86 26.92 -6.57
C ARG A 234 -2.07 26.35 -5.85
N ALA A 235 -3.03 27.21 -5.53
CA ALA A 235 -4.33 26.82 -5.01
C ALA A 235 -5.42 27.32 -5.98
N GLY A 236 -6.44 26.50 -6.23
CA GLY A 236 -7.54 26.85 -7.13
C GLY A 236 -8.49 27.91 -6.58
N GLU A 237 -8.81 27.86 -5.28
CA GLU A 237 -9.77 28.77 -4.64
C GLU A 237 -9.08 29.75 -3.67
N GLY A 238 -8.00 29.34 -3.01
CA GLY A 238 -7.25 30.20 -2.09
C GLY A 238 -6.33 29.44 -1.14
N ALA A 239 -5.49 30.18 -0.42
CA ALA A 239 -4.61 29.64 0.61
C ALA A 239 -4.80 30.44 1.91
N GLN A 240 -4.96 29.72 3.03
CA GLN A 240 -5.09 30.28 4.36
C GLN A 240 -4.11 29.59 5.30
N ALA A 241 -3.28 30.37 5.96
CA ALA A 241 -2.37 29.96 7.01
C ALA A 241 -2.58 30.87 8.22
N VAL A 242 -2.44 30.35 9.44
CA VAL A 242 -2.37 31.20 10.64
C VAL A 242 -1.00 31.88 10.71
N GLY A 243 0.03 31.17 10.28
CA GLY A 243 1.40 31.66 10.14
C GLY A 243 1.67 32.25 8.77
N VAL A 244 2.86 31.96 8.24
CA VAL A 244 3.36 32.53 6.98
C VAL A 244 2.99 31.66 5.80
N ILE A 245 2.71 32.29 4.66
CA ILE A 245 2.64 31.63 3.35
C ILE A 245 3.86 32.07 2.55
N GLU A 246 4.78 31.13 2.27
CA GLU A 246 6.04 31.39 1.58
C GLU A 246 6.27 30.36 0.46
N ALA A 247 6.69 30.84 -0.71
CA ALA A 247 7.02 30.06 -1.88
C ALA A 247 8.42 30.43 -2.37
#